data_AF-A0A7S2PZN6-F1
#
_entry.id   AF-A0A7S2PZN6-F1
#
_cell.length_a   1.000
_cell.length_b   1.000
_cell.length_c   1.000
_cell.angle_alpha   90.00
_cell.angle_beta   90.00
_cell.angle_gamma   90.00
#
_symmetry.space_group_name_H-M   'P 1'
#
loop_
_entity.id
_entity.type
_entity.pdbx_description
1 polymer ?
#
loop_
_entity_poly.entity_id
_entity_poly.type
_entity_poly.pdbx_seq_one_letter_code
_entity_poly.pdbx_strand_id
1 'polypeptide(L)'
;GGGLSCAQLGCGASGWDVPCQCVPDCLQQGSCCPDFEQTCAIQPGPAPPPQQGQGSCAQYGCGTYDAANACQCNAACSNYGSCCQDFAGKCATQPEPEPEPEPEPAPAPAPAPAPTPAQGGPFHRGQVVTGYHQTGPDICPLILKEGFKPGKTGWCGGAIYFATTKAATYSKAVGPDSHQGCMIEAQVDLGRVLHLGNKCAGWQQARDGNQYDSVVFNPGDGEEYVVYSKDRIISMKQVGLK
;
A
#
# COMPACT_ATOMS: atom_id res chain seq x y z
N GLY A 1 38.02 -8.00 -38.28
CA GLY A 1 36.99 -8.59 -37.41
C GLY A 1 36.09 -7.47 -36.96
N GLY A 2 34.88 -7.38 -37.52
CA GLY A 2 33.86 -6.47 -37.03
C GLY A 2 32.91 -7.28 -36.16
N GLY A 3 32.86 -7.00 -34.85
CA GLY A 3 31.85 -7.58 -33.96
C GLY A 3 30.46 -7.05 -34.32
N LEU A 4 29.43 -7.87 -34.07
CA LEU A 4 28.03 -7.49 -34.30
C LEU A 4 27.67 -6.23 -33.50
N SER A 5 26.85 -5.37 -34.11
CA SER A 5 26.48 -4.05 -33.58
C SER A 5 24.96 -3.87 -33.59
N CYS A 6 24.43 -2.98 -32.75
CA CYS A 6 23.02 -2.64 -32.72
C CYS A 6 22.52 -2.00 -34.02
N ALA A 7 23.37 -1.32 -34.78
CA ALA A 7 23.01 -0.85 -36.12
C ALA A 7 22.68 -2.00 -37.09
N GLN A 8 23.22 -3.20 -36.84
CA GLN A 8 22.99 -4.40 -37.65
C GLN A 8 21.87 -5.28 -37.09
N LEU A 9 21.80 -5.39 -35.76
CA LEU A 9 20.84 -6.25 -35.05
C LEU A 9 19.46 -5.59 -34.86
N GLY A 10 19.42 -4.26 -34.80
CA GLY A 10 18.23 -3.49 -34.46
C GLY A 10 18.01 -3.36 -32.94
N CYS A 11 17.38 -2.26 -32.54
CA CYS A 11 17.04 -1.99 -31.14
C CYS A 11 15.92 -2.92 -30.66
N GLY A 12 16.07 -3.49 -29.46
CA GLY A 12 15.16 -4.53 -28.95
C GLY A 12 15.68 -5.95 -29.13
N ALA A 13 16.78 -6.16 -29.87
CA ALA A 13 17.38 -7.48 -30.03
C ALA A 13 18.00 -7.97 -28.70
N SER A 14 17.46 -9.07 -28.18
CA SER A 14 17.96 -9.80 -27.00
C SER A 14 17.78 -11.31 -27.20
N GLY A 15 18.67 -12.12 -26.63
CA GLY A 15 18.64 -13.60 -26.75
C GLY A 15 20.02 -14.24 -26.61
N TRP A 16 20.05 -15.57 -26.49
CA TRP A 16 21.28 -16.36 -26.31
C TRP A 16 22.10 -16.58 -27.60
N ASP A 17 21.50 -16.29 -28.77
CA ASP A 17 22.12 -16.45 -30.09
C ASP A 17 22.83 -15.19 -30.61
N VAL A 18 22.83 -14.10 -29.84
CA VAL A 18 23.55 -12.87 -30.20
C VAL A 18 24.69 -12.61 -29.20
N PRO A 19 25.89 -12.22 -29.68
CA PRO A 19 27.07 -12.07 -28.81
C PRO A 19 27.02 -10.83 -27.91
N CYS A 20 26.04 -9.95 -28.11
CA CYS A 20 25.81 -8.74 -27.33
C CYS A 20 24.33 -8.34 -27.46
N GLN A 21 23.84 -7.53 -26.50
CA GLN A 21 22.43 -7.18 -26.40
C GLN A 21 22.18 -5.71 -26.78
N CYS A 22 21.02 -5.46 -27.40
CA CYS A 22 20.57 -4.13 -27.82
C CYS A 22 19.30 -3.69 -27.08
N VAL A 23 19.24 -3.97 -25.78
CA VAL A 23 18.14 -3.61 -24.85
C VAL A 23 18.68 -2.87 -23.62
N PRO A 24 17.89 -1.99 -22.97
CA PRO A 24 18.38 -1.15 -21.85
C PRO A 24 19.04 -1.90 -20.69
N ASP A 25 18.55 -3.10 -20.36
CA ASP A 25 19.05 -3.91 -19.24
C ASP A 25 20.49 -4.39 -19.43
N CYS A 26 21.01 -4.34 -20.67
CA CYS A 26 22.39 -4.72 -20.96
C CYS A 26 23.41 -3.84 -20.23
N LEU A 27 23.04 -2.59 -19.88
CA LEU A 27 23.91 -1.65 -19.17
C LEU A 27 24.22 -2.12 -17.75
N GLN A 28 23.27 -2.81 -17.11
CA GLN A 28 23.47 -3.35 -15.75
C GLN A 28 24.30 -4.63 -15.76
N GLN A 29 24.20 -5.42 -16.83
CA GLN A 29 24.83 -6.73 -16.95
C GLN A 29 26.18 -6.68 -17.68
N GLY A 30 26.56 -5.53 -18.23
CA GLY A 30 27.78 -5.37 -19.02
C GLY A 30 27.76 -6.14 -20.34
N SER A 31 26.57 -6.43 -20.88
CA SER A 31 26.37 -7.28 -22.06
C SER A 31 26.01 -6.49 -23.33
N CYS A 32 26.09 -5.16 -23.29
CA CYS A 32 25.70 -4.30 -24.41
C CYS A 32 26.59 -4.48 -25.64
N CYS A 33 26.00 -4.32 -26.83
CA CYS A 33 26.80 -4.14 -28.03
C CYS A 33 27.58 -2.82 -27.98
N PRO A 34 28.75 -2.73 -28.64
CA PRO A 34 29.64 -1.57 -28.54
C PRO A 34 29.00 -0.23 -28.95
N ASP A 35 28.03 -0.25 -29.84
CA ASP A 35 27.29 0.90 -30.36
C ASP A 35 25.89 1.07 -29.74
N PHE A 36 25.57 0.33 -28.67
CA PHE A 36 24.25 0.37 -28.04
C PHE A 36 23.86 1.78 -27.58
N GLU A 37 24.76 2.49 -26.88
CA GLU A 37 24.48 3.84 -26.38
C GLU A 37 24.23 4.83 -27.53
N GLN A 38 24.97 4.69 -28.63
CA GLN A 38 24.89 5.62 -29.77
C GLN A 38 23.70 5.30 -30.70
N THR A 39 23.31 4.02 -30.79
CA THR A 39 22.32 3.54 -31.76
C THR A 39 20.94 3.37 -31.16
N CYS A 40 20.86 2.84 -29.93
CA CYS A 40 19.62 2.42 -29.31
C CYS A 40 19.28 3.16 -28.01
N ALA A 41 20.27 3.67 -27.27
CA ALA A 41 19.99 4.55 -26.13
C ALA A 41 19.51 5.95 -26.57
N ILE A 42 19.63 6.28 -27.87
CA ILE A 42 19.07 7.52 -28.47
C ILE A 42 17.69 7.27 -29.12
N GLN A 43 17.05 6.11 -28.93
CA GLN A 43 15.62 6.01 -29.22
C GLN A 43 14.86 6.59 -28.03
N PRO A 44 14.17 7.74 -28.16
CA PRO A 44 13.26 8.20 -27.14
C PRO A 44 12.19 7.12 -27.00
N GLY A 45 12.18 6.42 -25.86
CA GLY A 45 11.04 5.61 -25.47
C GLY A 45 9.77 6.46 -25.50
N PRO A 46 8.57 5.85 -25.63
CA PRO A 46 7.32 6.60 -25.59
C PRO A 46 7.27 7.52 -24.35
N ALA A 47 7.13 8.83 -24.59
CA ALA A 47 7.15 9.91 -23.61
C ALA A 47 5.70 10.37 -23.26
N PRO A 48 5.42 11.03 -22.11
CA PRO A 48 6.37 11.97 -21.49
C PRO A 48 6.40 12.06 -19.94
N PRO A 49 7.45 12.68 -19.37
CA PRO A 49 7.36 13.37 -18.08
C PRO A 49 6.34 14.53 -18.16
N PRO A 50 5.80 15.04 -17.04
CA PRO A 50 4.62 15.91 -17.04
C PRO A 50 4.79 17.10 -17.97
N GLN A 51 3.80 17.28 -18.85
CA GLN A 51 3.70 18.42 -19.76
C GLN A 51 3.50 19.70 -18.95
N GLN A 52 4.60 20.36 -18.56
CA GLN A 52 4.57 21.79 -18.31
C GLN A 52 4.28 22.50 -19.64
N GLY A 53 3.00 22.68 -19.99
CA GLY A 53 2.65 23.55 -21.13
C GLY A 53 1.34 23.29 -21.89
N GLN A 54 0.56 22.24 -21.60
CA GLN A 54 -0.74 22.02 -22.28
C GLN A 54 -1.95 22.08 -21.34
N GLY A 55 -1.86 22.90 -20.31
CA GLY A 55 -2.96 23.14 -19.40
C GLY A 55 -2.71 24.41 -18.61
N SER A 56 -3.76 25.19 -18.41
CA SER A 56 -3.71 26.40 -17.60
C SER A 56 -4.96 26.46 -16.74
N CYS A 57 -4.80 26.91 -15.51
CA CYS A 57 -5.92 27.17 -14.63
C CYS A 57 -6.83 28.27 -15.13
N ALA A 58 -6.33 29.15 -16.00
CA ALA A 58 -7.17 30.07 -16.76
C ALA A 58 -8.22 29.36 -17.65
N GLN A 59 -7.91 28.16 -18.13
CA GLN A 59 -8.81 27.34 -18.97
C GLN A 59 -9.60 26.33 -18.14
N TYR A 60 -8.97 25.68 -17.17
CA TYR A 60 -9.59 24.62 -16.37
C TYR A 60 -10.47 25.15 -15.24
N GLY A 61 -10.20 26.38 -14.77
CA GLY A 61 -10.76 26.88 -13.52
C GLY A 61 -10.08 26.28 -12.29
N CYS A 62 -10.28 26.91 -11.15
CA CYS A 62 -9.74 26.50 -9.86
C CYS A 62 -10.75 25.58 -9.16
N GLY A 63 -10.33 24.43 -8.66
CA GLY A 63 -11.28 23.44 -8.12
C GLY A 63 -10.66 22.19 -7.55
N THR A 64 -11.31 21.04 -7.77
CA THR A 64 -10.88 19.72 -7.30
C THR A 64 -9.91 19.04 -8.27
N TYR A 65 -9.45 17.84 -7.93
CA TYR A 65 -8.65 17.01 -8.82
C TYR A 65 -9.46 16.57 -10.06
N ASP A 66 -8.82 16.66 -11.22
CA ASP A 66 -9.38 16.14 -12.47
C ASP A 66 -8.29 15.38 -13.23
N ALA A 67 -8.47 14.07 -13.36
CA ALA A 67 -7.53 13.17 -14.02
C ALA A 67 -7.36 13.45 -15.53
N ALA A 68 -8.30 14.17 -16.15
CA ALA A 68 -8.22 14.54 -17.57
C ALA A 68 -7.29 15.75 -17.81
N ASN A 69 -6.98 16.53 -16.77
CA ASN A 69 -6.14 17.70 -16.90
C ASN A 69 -4.66 17.35 -16.90
N ALA A 70 -3.91 17.89 -17.87
CA ALA A 70 -2.46 17.70 -18.01
C ALA A 70 -1.64 18.24 -16.81
N CYS A 71 -2.24 19.13 -16.03
CA CYS A 71 -1.73 19.69 -14.78
C CYS A 71 -2.93 20.04 -13.90
N GLN A 72 -2.73 20.12 -12.58
CA GLN A 72 -3.80 20.29 -11.61
C GLN A 72 -3.97 21.76 -11.20
N CYS A 73 -5.23 22.16 -10.99
CA CYS A 73 -5.64 23.50 -10.56
C CYS A 73 -6.33 23.47 -9.18
N ASN A 74 -5.81 22.63 -8.29
CA ASN A 74 -6.26 22.44 -6.92
C ASN A 74 -5.09 22.62 -5.94
N ALA A 75 -5.36 22.91 -4.67
CA ALA A 75 -4.32 23.17 -3.66
C ALA A 75 -3.35 21.99 -3.45
N ALA A 76 -3.84 20.75 -3.59
CA ALA A 76 -3.05 19.54 -3.41
C ALA A 76 -1.97 19.35 -4.49
N CYS A 77 -2.06 20.04 -5.63
CA CYS A 77 -1.10 19.93 -6.73
C CYS A 77 0.36 20.19 -6.29
N SER A 78 0.55 21.01 -5.26
CA SER A 78 1.86 21.37 -4.71
C SER A 78 2.56 20.18 -4.03
N ASN A 79 1.79 19.31 -3.37
CA ASN A 79 2.29 18.10 -2.73
C ASN A 79 2.74 17.04 -3.75
N TYR A 80 2.14 17.05 -4.94
CA TYR A 80 2.39 16.07 -5.99
C TYR A 80 3.24 16.62 -7.15
N GLY A 81 3.69 17.88 -7.07
CA GLY A 81 4.44 18.53 -8.15
C GLY A 81 3.68 18.60 -9.48
N SER A 82 2.35 18.62 -9.43
CA SER A 82 1.46 18.50 -10.61
C SER A 82 0.77 19.81 -10.97
N CYS A 83 1.08 20.93 -10.30
CA CYS A 83 0.42 22.21 -10.54
C CYS A 83 0.58 22.71 -11.97
N CYS A 84 -0.48 23.31 -12.52
CA CYS A 84 -0.34 24.12 -13.72
C CYS A 84 0.57 25.31 -13.47
N GLN A 85 1.26 25.75 -14.52
CA GLN A 85 2.24 26.83 -14.45
C GLN A 85 1.63 28.14 -13.91
N ASP A 86 0.36 28.41 -14.22
CA ASP A 86 -0.38 29.59 -13.80
C ASP A 86 -1.19 29.40 -12.51
N PHE A 87 -1.10 28.23 -11.85
CA PHE A 87 -1.83 27.93 -10.61
C PHE A 87 -1.61 29.00 -9.53
N ALA A 88 -0.36 29.40 -9.30
CA ALA A 88 -0.03 30.42 -8.30
C ALA A 88 -0.66 31.78 -8.62
N GLY A 89 -0.81 32.14 -9.90
CA GLY A 89 -1.39 33.41 -10.33
C GLY A 89 -2.91 33.39 -10.48
N LYS A 90 -3.53 32.21 -10.63
CA LYS A 90 -4.97 32.06 -10.88
C LYS A 90 -5.75 31.52 -9.69
N CYS A 91 -5.16 30.63 -8.91
CA CYS A 91 -5.85 29.83 -7.90
C CYS A 91 -5.25 29.91 -6.50
N ALA A 92 -4.02 30.39 -6.31
CA ALA A 92 -3.42 30.47 -4.97
C ALA A 92 -4.10 31.47 -4.03
N THR A 93 -4.95 32.36 -4.55
CA THR A 93 -5.79 33.25 -3.72
C THR A 93 -7.17 32.71 -3.47
N GLN A 94 -7.53 31.55 -4.05
CA GLN A 94 -8.77 30.91 -3.68
C GLN A 94 -8.53 30.32 -2.29
N PRO A 95 -9.25 30.77 -1.24
CA PRO A 95 -9.25 30.02 0.00
C PRO A 95 -9.59 28.59 -0.38
N GLU A 96 -8.80 27.64 0.14
CA GLU A 96 -9.20 26.24 0.18
C GLU A 96 -10.69 26.25 0.54
N PRO A 97 -11.58 25.65 -0.28
CA PRO A 97 -12.99 25.63 0.07
C PRO A 97 -13.03 25.11 1.49
N GLU A 98 -13.44 25.99 2.41
CA GLU A 98 -13.55 25.67 3.82
C GLU A 98 -14.29 24.35 3.84
N PRO A 99 -13.71 23.28 4.42
CA PRO A 99 -14.33 21.97 4.38
C PRO A 99 -15.78 22.19 4.74
N GLU A 100 -16.68 21.88 3.80
CA GLU A 100 -18.11 22.00 4.02
C GLU A 100 -18.34 21.40 5.40
N PRO A 101 -18.89 22.15 6.37
CA PRO A 101 -18.87 21.74 7.77
C PRO A 101 -19.37 20.31 7.77
N GLU A 102 -18.51 19.38 8.20
CA GLU A 102 -18.91 17.99 8.36
C GLU A 102 -20.27 18.06 9.05
N PRO A 103 -21.34 17.48 8.46
CA PRO A 103 -22.63 17.50 9.11
C PRO A 103 -22.37 17.08 10.55
N GLU A 104 -22.77 17.93 11.52
CA GLU A 104 -22.53 17.67 12.94
C GLU A 104 -22.71 16.17 13.14
N PRO A 105 -21.68 15.44 13.61
CA PRO A 105 -21.72 13.99 13.62
C PRO A 105 -23.06 13.62 14.22
N ALA A 106 -23.91 12.98 13.40
CA ALA A 106 -25.21 12.52 13.86
C ALA A 106 -24.92 11.87 15.21
N PRO A 107 -25.64 12.28 16.29
CA PRO A 107 -25.28 11.91 17.65
C PRO A 107 -24.92 10.45 17.61
N ALA A 108 -23.65 10.15 17.96
CA ALA A 108 -23.06 8.83 17.75
C ALA A 108 -24.14 7.81 18.12
N PRO A 109 -24.51 6.88 17.22
CA PRO A 109 -25.53 5.90 17.54
C PRO A 109 -25.14 5.38 18.92
N ALA A 110 -26.07 5.53 19.88
CA ALA A 110 -25.83 5.16 21.27
C ALA A 110 -25.05 3.85 21.24
N PRO A 111 -23.89 3.76 21.95
CA PRO A 111 -22.97 2.64 21.82
C PRO A 111 -23.81 1.39 21.72
N ALA A 112 -23.68 0.69 20.57
CA ALA A 112 -24.45 -0.53 20.34
C ALA A 112 -24.36 -1.32 21.64
N PRO A 113 -25.49 -1.70 22.25
CA PRO A 113 -25.49 -2.30 23.57
C PRO A 113 -24.41 -3.38 23.55
N ALA A 114 -23.48 -3.31 24.49
CA ALA A 114 -22.42 -4.31 24.63
C ALA A 114 -23.08 -5.67 24.40
N PRO A 115 -22.57 -6.49 23.46
CA PRO A 115 -23.24 -7.73 23.10
C PRO A 115 -23.54 -8.46 24.39
N THR A 116 -24.84 -8.67 24.63
CA THR A 116 -25.33 -9.39 25.81
C THR A 116 -24.50 -10.67 25.90
N PRO A 117 -23.90 -11.02 27.06
CA PRO A 117 -23.12 -12.23 27.18
C PRO A 117 -23.99 -13.42 26.74
N ALA A 118 -23.73 -13.91 25.54
CA ALA A 118 -24.42 -15.07 25.00
C ALA A 118 -23.92 -16.27 25.80
N GLN A 119 -24.68 -16.64 26.82
CA GLN A 119 -24.49 -17.89 27.55
C GLN A 119 -24.76 -19.04 26.59
N GLY A 120 -23.76 -19.92 26.39
CA GLY A 120 -23.97 -21.25 25.83
C GLY A 120 -22.89 -21.74 24.85
N GLY A 121 -21.97 -22.57 25.35
CA GLY A 121 -21.15 -23.48 24.53
C GLY A 121 -19.70 -23.67 25.01
N PRO A 122 -19.15 -24.91 25.05
CA PRO A 122 -17.85 -25.23 25.67
C PRO A 122 -16.63 -24.94 24.77
N PHE A 123 -16.65 -23.83 24.03
CA PHE A 123 -15.56 -23.41 23.16
C PHE A 123 -14.92 -22.15 23.73
N HIS A 124 -13.60 -22.18 23.93
CA HIS A 124 -12.82 -21.09 24.55
C HIS A 124 -12.89 -19.78 23.74
N ARG A 125 -13.94 -18.98 23.97
CA ARG A 125 -14.02 -17.56 23.60
C ARG A 125 -13.41 -16.73 24.74
N GLY A 126 -12.53 -15.76 24.45
CA GLY A 126 -12.12 -14.81 25.49
C GLY A 126 -10.87 -13.95 25.32
N GLN A 127 -10.05 -14.13 24.28
CA GLN A 127 -8.87 -13.27 24.08
C GLN A 127 -9.12 -12.28 22.93
N VAL A 128 -10.00 -11.32 23.17
CA VAL A 128 -10.18 -10.18 22.28
C VAL A 128 -9.12 -9.14 22.60
N VAL A 129 -8.33 -8.77 21.61
CA VAL A 129 -7.25 -7.78 21.74
C VAL A 129 -7.45 -6.63 20.76
N THR A 130 -6.87 -5.48 21.09
CA THR A 130 -6.72 -4.38 20.14
C THR A 130 -5.47 -4.60 19.29
N GLY A 131 -5.64 -4.64 17.96
CA GLY A 131 -4.56 -4.73 16.99
C GLY A 131 -4.57 -3.53 16.03
N TYR A 132 -3.39 -3.18 15.51
CA TYR A 132 -3.21 -2.07 14.58
C TYR A 132 -2.65 -2.55 13.25
N HIS A 133 -3.25 -2.10 12.15
CA HIS A 133 -2.82 -2.43 10.80
C HIS A 133 -2.68 -1.15 9.98
N GLN A 134 -1.50 -0.95 9.40
CA GLN A 134 -1.22 0.20 8.55
C GLN A 134 -1.36 -0.19 7.08
N THR A 135 -2.06 0.63 6.31
CA THR A 135 -2.31 0.41 4.88
C THR A 135 -2.46 1.75 4.14
N GLY A 136 -2.70 1.68 2.84
CA GLY A 136 -2.81 2.84 1.97
C GLY A 136 -4.12 3.59 2.16
N PRO A 137 -4.14 4.91 1.90
CA PRO A 137 -5.38 5.70 1.93
C PRO A 137 -6.46 5.12 1.00
N ASP A 138 -6.05 4.52 -0.13
CA ASP A 138 -6.98 3.95 -1.13
C ASP A 138 -7.49 2.55 -0.74
N ILE A 139 -6.74 1.83 0.10
CA ILE A 139 -7.03 0.44 0.51
C ILE A 139 -7.83 0.40 1.81
N CYS A 140 -7.56 1.33 2.71
CA CYS A 140 -8.23 1.44 4.00
C CYS A 140 -9.77 1.44 3.93
N PRO A 141 -10.42 2.27 3.10
CA PRO A 141 -11.88 2.25 2.98
C PRO A 141 -12.41 0.93 2.41
N LEU A 142 -11.65 0.26 1.55
CA LEU A 142 -12.02 -1.07 1.05
C LEU A 142 -11.98 -2.11 2.16
N ILE A 143 -10.94 -2.10 3.00
CA ILE A 143 -10.85 -3.00 4.16
C ILE A 143 -11.97 -2.72 5.15
N LEU A 144 -12.26 -1.46 5.48
CA LEU A 144 -13.35 -1.09 6.39
C LEU A 144 -14.72 -1.51 5.86
N LYS A 145 -14.90 -1.53 4.54
CA LYS A 145 -16.15 -1.94 3.89
C LYS A 145 -16.29 -3.46 3.74
N GLU A 146 -15.24 -4.14 3.30
CA GLU A 146 -15.30 -5.56 2.90
C GLU A 146 -14.73 -6.54 3.95
N GLY A 147 -13.96 -6.02 4.91
CA GLY A 147 -13.14 -6.80 5.82
C GLY A 147 -11.74 -7.08 5.28
N PHE A 148 -10.86 -7.51 6.18
CA PHE A 148 -9.51 -7.94 5.84
C PHE A 148 -9.51 -9.18 4.95
N LYS A 149 -8.48 -9.29 4.11
CA LYS A 149 -8.16 -10.50 3.33
C LYS A 149 -6.74 -10.94 3.72
N PRO A 150 -6.48 -12.23 3.97
CA PRO A 150 -5.12 -12.70 4.20
C PRO A 150 -4.20 -12.30 3.06
N GLY A 151 -3.01 -11.80 3.41
CA GLY A 151 -1.94 -11.55 2.46
C GLY A 151 -1.40 -12.86 1.86
N LYS A 152 -0.48 -12.74 0.90
CA LYS A 152 0.20 -13.91 0.29
C LYS A 152 1.54 -14.24 0.94
N THR A 153 2.16 -13.25 1.59
CA THR A 153 3.52 -13.31 2.14
C THR A 153 3.52 -12.83 3.60
N GLY A 154 4.58 -13.17 4.35
CA GLY A 154 4.77 -12.78 5.74
C GLY A 154 5.57 -13.82 6.53
N TRP A 155 6.04 -13.46 7.72
CA TRP A 155 6.84 -14.34 8.60
C TRP A 155 6.12 -15.64 8.96
N CYS A 156 4.81 -15.53 9.17
CA CYS A 156 3.91 -16.65 9.49
C CYS A 156 3.09 -17.07 8.26
N GLY A 157 3.60 -16.82 7.04
CA GLY A 157 2.89 -17.10 5.80
C GLY A 157 1.81 -16.09 5.43
N GLY A 158 0.93 -16.48 4.49
CA GLY A 158 -0.17 -15.64 4.02
C GLY A 158 -1.28 -15.51 5.06
N ALA A 159 -1.30 -14.38 5.76
CA ALA A 159 -2.16 -14.13 6.91
C ALA A 159 -2.54 -12.65 7.03
N ILE A 160 -3.30 -12.30 8.06
CA ILE A 160 -3.62 -10.94 8.46
C ILE A 160 -2.80 -10.62 9.70
N TYR A 161 -2.00 -9.56 9.64
CA TYR A 161 -1.06 -9.17 10.68
C TYR A 161 -1.51 -7.88 11.36
N PHE A 162 -1.44 -7.87 12.68
CA PHE A 162 -1.69 -6.70 13.52
C PHE A 162 -0.51 -6.45 14.45
N ALA A 163 -0.05 -5.22 14.51
CA ALA A 163 0.88 -4.78 15.54
C ALA A 163 0.12 -4.51 16.85
N THR A 164 0.80 -4.69 17.99
CA THR A 164 0.22 -4.38 19.31
C THR A 164 0.11 -2.88 19.61
N THR A 165 0.85 -2.04 18.86
CA THR A 165 0.82 -0.58 18.98
C THR A 165 0.87 0.08 17.61
N LYS A 166 0.34 1.30 17.50
CA LYS A 166 0.46 2.12 16.28
C LYS A 166 1.93 2.36 15.90
N ALA A 167 2.80 2.64 16.89
CA ALA A 167 4.21 2.92 16.65
C ALA A 167 4.93 1.73 16.00
N ALA A 168 4.57 0.50 16.38
CA ALA A 168 5.17 -0.70 15.84
C ALA A 168 4.82 -0.98 14.37
N THR A 169 3.78 -0.35 13.80
CA THR A 169 3.46 -0.55 12.37
C THR A 169 4.46 0.13 11.45
N TYR A 170 5.08 1.24 11.88
CA TYR A 170 5.97 2.04 11.04
C TYR A 170 7.28 1.35 10.68
N SER A 171 7.80 0.48 11.55
CA SER A 171 9.01 -0.32 11.27
C SER A 171 8.71 -1.59 10.45
N LYS A 172 7.44 -1.98 10.35
CA LYS A 172 6.96 -3.22 9.70
C LYS A 172 6.41 -2.98 8.30
N ALA A 173 5.93 -1.76 8.06
CA ALA A 173 5.38 -1.29 6.80
C ALA A 173 6.46 -0.96 5.76
N VAL A 174 7.39 -1.89 5.48
CA VAL A 174 8.62 -1.67 4.67
C VAL A 174 8.62 -2.49 3.36
N GLY A 175 7.52 -3.14 3.00
CA GLY A 175 7.36 -3.82 1.71
C GLY A 175 7.08 -2.85 0.55
N PRO A 176 7.35 -3.24 -0.71
CA PRO A 176 7.04 -2.42 -1.89
C PRO A 176 5.54 -2.08 -2.05
N ASP A 177 4.66 -2.94 -1.53
CA ASP A 177 3.20 -2.73 -1.47
C ASP A 177 2.73 -2.20 -0.12
N SER A 178 3.66 -1.79 0.74
CA SER A 178 3.34 -1.24 2.06
C SER A 178 2.91 0.20 1.91
N HIS A 179 1.72 0.38 1.38
CA HIS A 179 1.07 1.66 1.32
C HIS A 179 0.91 2.16 2.77
N GLN A 180 1.62 3.22 3.12
CA GLN A 180 1.43 3.93 4.38
C GLN A 180 0.43 5.07 4.14
N GLY A 181 -0.24 5.54 5.19
CA GLY A 181 -1.15 6.69 5.11
C GLY A 181 -2.53 6.48 5.75
N CYS A 182 -2.90 5.25 6.06
CA CYS A 182 -4.07 4.94 6.89
C CYS A 182 -3.73 3.95 8.00
N MET A 183 -4.36 4.13 9.17
CA MET A 183 -4.28 3.21 10.30
C MET A 183 -5.66 2.64 10.62
N ILE A 184 -5.73 1.32 10.72
CA ILE A 184 -6.92 0.60 11.18
C ILE A 184 -6.64 0.07 12.58
N GLU A 185 -7.51 0.40 13.53
CA GLU A 185 -7.61 -0.26 14.83
C GLU A 185 -8.68 -1.35 14.72
N ALA A 186 -8.35 -2.57 15.13
CA ALA A 186 -9.24 -3.73 15.08
C ALA A 186 -9.35 -4.41 16.44
N GLN A 187 -10.56 -4.90 16.76
CA GLN A 187 -10.78 -5.84 17.85
C GLN A 187 -10.68 -7.26 17.28
N VAL A 188 -9.68 -8.03 17.73
CA VAL A 188 -9.31 -9.32 17.14
C VAL A 188 -9.50 -10.42 18.19
N ASP A 189 -10.32 -11.42 17.89
CA ASP A 189 -10.45 -12.64 18.70
C ASP A 189 -9.31 -13.61 18.37
N LEU A 190 -8.37 -13.75 19.29
CA LEU A 190 -7.23 -14.63 19.11
C LEU A 190 -7.54 -16.12 19.37
N GLY A 191 -8.66 -16.45 20.04
CA GLY A 191 -8.99 -17.82 20.39
C GLY A 191 -7.84 -18.54 21.14
N ARG A 192 -7.50 -19.76 20.70
CA ARG A 192 -6.34 -20.52 21.20
C ARG A 192 -5.07 -20.05 20.50
N VAL A 193 -4.20 -19.40 21.25
CA VAL A 193 -2.99 -18.77 20.70
C VAL A 193 -1.82 -19.75 20.65
N LEU A 194 -1.17 -19.80 19.49
CA LEU A 194 0.14 -20.41 19.35
C LEU A 194 1.23 -19.34 19.51
N HIS A 195 1.98 -19.40 20.60
CA HIS A 195 3.12 -18.51 20.82
C HIS A 195 4.37 -19.08 20.15
N LEU A 196 4.95 -18.32 19.22
CA LEU A 196 6.13 -18.72 18.45
C LEU A 196 7.30 -17.77 18.68
N GLY A 197 8.52 -18.29 18.47
CA GLY A 197 9.73 -17.48 18.48
C GLY A 197 9.81 -16.52 17.29
N ASN A 198 10.87 -15.71 17.27
CA ASN A 198 11.08 -14.62 16.29
C ASN A 198 11.08 -15.02 14.80
N LYS A 199 11.32 -16.29 14.49
CA LYS A 199 11.24 -16.82 13.10
C LYS A 199 9.85 -17.30 12.70
N CYS A 200 8.87 -17.19 13.58
CA CYS A 200 7.53 -17.76 13.44
C CYS A 200 7.51 -19.24 12.99
N ALA A 201 8.53 -20.03 13.34
CA ALA A 201 8.65 -21.40 12.88
C ALA A 201 7.54 -22.29 13.48
N GLY A 202 6.82 -23.02 12.63
CA GLY A 202 5.68 -23.87 13.04
C GLY A 202 4.31 -23.22 12.92
N TRP A 203 4.21 -22.03 12.31
CA TRP A 203 2.97 -21.28 12.11
C TRP A 203 1.85 -22.07 11.41
N GLN A 204 2.20 -23.09 10.62
CA GLN A 204 1.25 -23.98 9.95
C GLN A 204 0.31 -24.69 10.93
N GLN A 205 0.71 -24.89 12.19
CA GLN A 205 -0.15 -25.48 13.22
C GLN A 205 -1.40 -24.64 13.52
N ALA A 206 -1.32 -23.31 13.33
CA ALA A 206 -2.45 -22.41 13.50
C ALA A 206 -3.23 -22.18 12.20
N ARG A 207 -2.59 -22.32 11.02
CA ARG A 207 -3.30 -22.19 9.73
C ARG A 207 -4.00 -23.47 9.30
N ASP A 208 -3.27 -24.59 9.35
CA ASP A 208 -3.66 -25.87 8.76
C ASP A 208 -4.11 -26.88 9.83
N GLY A 209 -3.71 -26.66 11.09
CA GLY A 209 -4.14 -27.44 12.23
C GLY A 209 -5.49 -27.00 12.79
N ASN A 210 -6.02 -27.76 13.74
CA ASN A 210 -7.27 -27.43 14.45
C ASN A 210 -7.06 -27.14 15.95
N GLN A 211 -5.79 -26.99 16.36
CA GLN A 211 -5.39 -26.82 17.76
C GLN A 211 -5.31 -25.35 18.17
N TYR A 212 -5.02 -24.47 17.22
CA TYR A 212 -4.82 -23.04 17.44
C TYR A 212 -5.64 -22.24 16.44
N ASP A 213 -6.02 -21.03 16.85
CA ASP A 213 -6.86 -20.12 16.09
C ASP A 213 -6.05 -18.91 15.58
N SER A 214 -4.90 -18.62 16.20
CA SER A 214 -4.01 -17.49 15.88
C SER A 214 -2.57 -17.78 16.29
N VAL A 215 -1.65 -16.90 15.85
CA VAL A 215 -0.24 -16.89 16.28
C VAL A 215 0.09 -15.55 16.93
N VAL A 216 0.90 -15.61 17.99
CA VAL A 216 1.59 -14.44 18.53
C VAL A 216 3.09 -14.67 18.46
N PHE A 217 3.83 -13.74 17.85
CA PHE A 217 5.28 -13.82 17.73
C PHE A 217 5.90 -12.42 17.77
N ASN A 218 7.22 -12.35 18.00
CA ASN A 218 7.95 -11.08 18.00
C ASN A 218 9.21 -11.23 17.12
N PRO A 219 9.24 -10.66 15.90
CA PRO A 219 10.40 -10.73 15.01
C PRO A 219 11.61 -9.91 15.49
N GLY A 220 11.46 -9.08 16.53
CA GLY A 220 12.53 -8.29 17.14
C GLY A 220 12.22 -6.80 17.24
N ASP A 221 11.14 -6.33 16.63
CA ASP A 221 10.73 -4.92 16.59
C ASP A 221 9.31 -4.70 17.15
N GLY A 222 8.81 -5.66 17.94
CA GLY A 222 7.51 -5.60 18.60
C GLY A 222 6.69 -6.86 18.36
N GLU A 223 5.84 -7.21 19.33
CA GLU A 223 4.94 -8.33 19.20
C GLU A 223 3.88 -8.08 18.10
N GLU A 224 3.50 -9.15 17.40
CA GLU A 224 2.48 -9.16 16.36
C GLU A 224 1.45 -10.26 16.62
N TYR A 225 0.20 -9.95 16.29
CA TYR A 225 -0.90 -10.89 16.25
C TYR A 225 -1.19 -11.29 14.82
N VAL A 226 -1.30 -12.60 14.58
CA VAL A 226 -1.52 -13.16 13.25
C VAL A 226 -2.77 -14.02 13.26
N VAL A 227 -3.71 -13.69 12.38
CA VAL A 227 -4.94 -14.46 12.17
C VAL A 227 -5.09 -14.85 10.69
N TYR A 228 -5.64 -16.03 10.45
CA TYR A 228 -5.79 -16.60 9.10
C TYR A 228 -7.21 -16.47 8.54
N SER A 229 -8.18 -16.08 9.36
CA SER A 229 -9.56 -15.82 8.93
C SER A 229 -9.99 -14.41 9.32
N LYS A 230 -10.69 -13.75 8.40
CA LYS A 230 -11.29 -12.44 8.65
C LYS A 230 -12.39 -12.48 9.71
N ASP A 231 -12.98 -13.64 9.96
CA ASP A 231 -14.06 -13.82 10.94
C ASP A 231 -13.57 -13.65 12.39
N ARG A 232 -12.24 -13.60 12.59
CA ARG A 232 -11.62 -13.26 13.87
C ARG A 232 -11.55 -11.76 14.13
N ILE A 233 -11.78 -10.92 13.12
CA ILE A 233 -11.89 -9.46 13.30
C ILE A 233 -13.33 -9.13 13.68
N ILE A 234 -13.55 -8.83 14.96
CA ILE A 234 -14.87 -8.52 15.53
C ILE A 234 -15.35 -7.14 15.08
N SER A 235 -14.45 -6.16 15.10
CA SER A 235 -14.73 -4.79 14.67
C SER A 235 -13.46 -4.10 14.23
N MET A 236 -13.61 -3.04 13.44
CA MET A 236 -12.51 -2.22 12.95
C MET A 236 -12.96 -0.79 12.73
N LYS A 237 -12.05 0.16 12.92
CA LYS A 237 -12.26 1.57 12.63
C LYS A 237 -10.96 2.21 12.16
N GLN A 238 -11.08 3.24 11.33
CA GLN A 238 -9.94 4.11 11.03
C GLN A 238 -9.57 4.91 12.28
N VAL A 239 -8.28 5.07 12.52
CA VAL A 239 -7.75 5.92 13.59
C VAL A 239 -6.64 6.82 13.06
N GLY A 240 -6.32 7.87 13.82
CA GLY A 240 -5.18 8.72 13.52
C GLY A 240 -3.87 7.93 13.53
N LEU A 241 -2.95 8.32 12.65
CA LEU A 241 -1.61 7.75 12.50
C LEU A 241 -0.74 7.90 13.78
N LYS A 242 -0.99 8.95 14.57
CA LYS A 242 -0.31 9.23 15.84
C LYS A 242 -1.08 8.70 17.05
#